data_AF-A0A932TM61-F1
#
_entry.id   AF-A0A932TM61-F1
#
_cell.length_a   1.000
_cell.length_b   1.000
_cell.length_c   1.000
_cell.angle_alpha   90.00
_cell.angle_beta   90.00
_cell.angle_gamma   90.00
#
_symmetry.space_group_name_H-M   'P 1'
#
loop_
_entity.id
_entity.type
_entity.pdbx_description
1 polymer ?
#
loop_
_entity_poly.entity_id
_entity_poly.type
_entity_poly.pdbx_seq_one_letter_code
_entity_poly.pdbx_strand_id
1 'polypeptide(L)'
;MPHWGGWDGWAGWGWGLLMMIGMALFWVLIIVGVVLLVRWIWDRSAPPGAGREAALDILQKRYARGEITAEQYREMRRELGSGGAAPA
;
A
#
# COMPACT_ATOMS: atom_id res chain seq x y z
N MET A 1 35.91 -40.18 -32.93
CA MET A 1 36.46 -38.91 -33.48
C MET A 1 35.36 -37.86 -33.40
N PRO A 2 35.70 -36.58 -33.18
CA PRO A 2 35.45 -35.78 -31.97
C PRO A 2 33.97 -35.59 -31.58
N HIS A 3 33.73 -35.53 -30.26
CA HIS A 3 32.45 -35.31 -29.59
C HIS A 3 32.12 -33.80 -29.57
N TRP A 4 31.22 -33.36 -30.45
CA TRP A 4 30.71 -31.98 -30.50
C TRP A 4 29.60 -31.71 -29.46
N GLY A 5 29.77 -32.14 -28.21
CA GLY A 5 28.70 -32.07 -27.18
C GLY A 5 28.96 -31.09 -26.03
N GLY A 6 29.84 -30.09 -26.23
CA GLY A 6 30.31 -29.23 -25.14
C GLY A 6 29.68 -27.84 -25.03
N TRP A 7 28.97 -27.38 -26.06
CA TRP A 7 28.54 -25.97 -26.19
C TRP A 7 27.03 -25.78 -25.94
N ASP A 8 26.28 -26.86 -26.02
CA ASP A 8 24.82 -26.92 -25.90
C ASP A 8 24.38 -26.87 -24.43
N GLY A 9 25.24 -27.35 -23.52
CA GLY A 9 25.02 -27.25 -22.08
C GLY A 9 25.02 -25.79 -21.61
N TRP A 10 26.10 -25.05 -21.84
CA TRP A 10 26.24 -23.67 -21.33
C TRP A 10 25.18 -22.70 -21.90
N ALA A 11 24.77 -22.89 -23.16
CA ALA A 11 23.67 -22.14 -23.75
C ALA A 11 22.31 -22.48 -23.11
N GLY A 12 22.06 -23.73 -22.76
CA GLY A 12 20.84 -24.19 -22.09
C GLY A 12 20.69 -23.66 -20.65
N TRP A 13 21.80 -23.57 -19.89
CA TRP A 13 21.79 -23.00 -18.54
C TRP A 13 21.51 -21.50 -18.55
N GLY A 14 22.12 -20.74 -19.47
CA GLY A 14 21.86 -19.31 -19.62
C GLY A 14 20.42 -19.01 -20.04
N TRP A 15 19.89 -19.77 -21.01
CA TRP A 15 18.52 -19.61 -21.49
C TRP A 15 17.48 -20.01 -20.43
N GLY A 16 17.75 -21.10 -19.69
CA GLY A 16 16.89 -21.54 -18.58
C GLY A 16 16.81 -20.52 -17.44
N LEU A 17 17.95 -19.91 -17.09
CA LEU A 17 17.98 -18.86 -16.05
C LEU A 17 17.22 -17.60 -16.51
N LEU A 18 17.38 -17.21 -17.77
CA LEU A 18 16.67 -16.07 -18.36
C LEU A 18 15.14 -16.28 -18.34
N MET A 19 14.69 -17.48 -18.70
CA MET A 19 13.27 -17.87 -18.65
C MET A 19 12.73 -17.88 -17.20
N MET A 20 13.52 -18.37 -16.25
CA MET A 20 13.13 -18.37 -14.83
C MET A 20 12.97 -16.95 -14.29
N ILE A 21 13.92 -16.05 -14.61
CA ILE A 21 13.84 -14.64 -14.23
C ILE A 21 12.65 -13.97 -14.91
N GLY A 22 12.43 -14.21 -16.20
CA GLY A 22 11.26 -13.68 -16.93
C GLY A 22 9.93 -14.09 -16.29
N MET A 23 9.81 -15.35 -15.89
CA MET A 23 8.62 -15.87 -15.20
C MET A 23 8.45 -15.21 -13.81
N ALA A 24 9.54 -15.06 -13.05
CA ALA A 24 9.49 -14.40 -11.75
C ALA A 24 9.08 -12.92 -11.89
N LEU A 25 9.62 -12.20 -12.87
CA LEU A 25 9.24 -10.82 -13.18
C LEU A 25 7.77 -10.71 -13.57
N PHE A 26 7.26 -11.65 -14.36
CA PHE A 26 5.84 -11.71 -14.71
C PHE A 26 4.95 -11.84 -13.46
N TRP A 27 5.29 -12.74 -12.54
CA TRP A 27 4.58 -12.88 -11.26
C TRP A 27 4.66 -11.64 -10.40
N VAL A 28 5.85 -11.02 -10.30
CA VAL A 28 6.03 -9.75 -9.58
C VAL A 28 5.16 -8.66 -10.19
N LEU A 29 5.09 -8.56 -11.51
CA LEU A 29 4.25 -7.57 -12.19
C LEU A 29 2.77 -7.81 -11.90
N ILE A 30 2.32 -9.06 -11.89
CA ILE A 30 0.95 -9.41 -11.48
C ILE A 30 0.69 -8.97 -10.03
N ILE A 31 1.58 -9.31 -9.09
CA ILE A 31 1.42 -8.94 -7.68
C ILE A 31 1.36 -7.42 -7.54
N VAL A 32 2.26 -6.69 -8.18
CA VAL A 32 2.27 -5.22 -8.16
C VAL A 32 0.96 -4.67 -8.74
N GLY A 33 0.49 -5.21 -9.87
CA GLY A 33 -0.78 -4.82 -10.47
C GLY A 33 -1.97 -5.06 -9.55
N VAL A 34 -2.04 -6.22 -8.89
CA VAL A 34 -3.08 -6.53 -7.91
C VAL A 34 -3.00 -5.61 -6.70
N VAL A 35 -1.81 -5.38 -6.14
CA VAL A 35 -1.61 -4.48 -5.00
C VAL A 35 -2.03 -3.05 -5.35
N LEU A 36 -1.65 -2.55 -6.52
CA LEU A 36 -2.05 -1.22 -6.99
C LEU A 36 -3.56 -1.14 -7.22
N LEU A 37 -4.17 -2.18 -7.79
CA LEU A 37 -5.62 -2.25 -7.99
C LEU A 37 -6.36 -2.25 -6.66
N VAL A 38 -5.94 -3.10 -5.71
CA VAL A 38 -6.52 -3.15 -4.36
C VAL A 38 -6.33 -1.81 -3.66
N ARG A 39 -5.13 -1.23 -3.69
CA ARG A 39 -4.83 0.08 -3.11
C ARG A 39 -5.69 1.18 -3.73
N TRP A 40 -5.90 1.16 -5.05
CA TRP A 40 -6.74 2.15 -5.72
C TRP A 40 -8.22 1.99 -5.40
N ILE A 41 -8.71 0.75 -5.30
CA ILE A 41 -10.09 0.46 -4.85
C ILE A 41 -10.25 0.88 -3.38
N TRP A 42 -9.25 0.62 -2.53
CA TRP A 42 -9.26 1.02 -1.13
C TRP A 42 -9.15 2.54 -0.97
N ASP A 43 -8.31 3.20 -1.76
CA ASP A 43 -8.18 4.67 -1.80
C ASP A 43 -9.44 5.33 -2.38
N ARG A 44 -10.25 4.61 -3.18
CA ARG A 44 -11.57 5.06 -3.65
C ARG A 44 -12.71 4.74 -2.69
N SER A 45 -12.56 3.69 -1.89
CA SER A 45 -13.50 3.30 -0.82
C SER A 45 -13.23 4.09 0.47
N ALA A 46 -12.02 4.63 0.61
CA ALA A 46 -11.70 5.72 1.48
C ALA A 46 -12.31 6.99 0.86
N PRO A 47 -13.44 7.52 1.36
CA PRO A 47 -13.86 8.85 0.97
C PRO A 47 -12.68 9.81 1.21
N PRO A 48 -12.55 10.92 0.45
CA PRO A 48 -11.61 11.98 0.76
C PRO A 48 -11.90 12.49 2.18
N GLY A 49 -11.23 11.90 3.18
CA GLY A 49 -11.71 11.86 4.55
C GLY A 49 -11.40 10.59 5.36
N ALA A 50 -10.93 9.48 4.78
CA ALA A 50 -10.63 8.27 5.58
C ALA A 50 -9.52 8.47 6.63
N GLY A 51 -8.54 9.33 6.37
CA GLY A 51 -7.57 9.76 7.39
C GLY A 51 -8.22 10.54 8.54
N ARG A 52 -9.34 11.21 8.26
CA ARG A 52 -10.13 11.98 9.22
C ARG A 52 -11.13 11.11 9.98
N GLU A 53 -11.74 10.11 9.34
CA GLU A 53 -12.48 9.06 10.04
C GLU A 53 -11.57 8.28 10.98
N ALA A 54 -10.36 7.89 10.55
CA ALA A 54 -9.38 7.27 11.43
C ALA A 54 -8.98 8.18 12.60
N ALA A 55 -8.78 9.49 12.35
CA ALA A 55 -8.49 10.45 13.41
C ALA A 55 -9.67 10.64 14.39
N LEU A 56 -10.90 10.69 13.90
CA LEU A 56 -12.12 10.77 14.72
C LEU A 56 -12.36 9.49 15.52
N ASP A 57 -12.06 8.32 14.95
CA ASP A 57 -12.20 7.02 15.60
C ASP A 57 -11.17 6.84 16.73
N ILE A 58 -9.95 7.35 16.54
CA ILE A 58 -8.93 7.45 17.60
C ILE A 58 -9.38 8.44 18.69
N LEU A 59 -9.94 9.60 18.33
CA LEU A 59 -10.44 10.59 19.29
C LEU A 59 -11.57 10.01 20.15
N GLN A 60 -12.52 9.31 19.53
CA GLN A 60 -13.66 8.71 20.22
C GLN A 60 -13.21 7.62 21.21
N LYS A 61 -12.22 6.78 20.84
CA LYS A 61 -11.64 5.79 21.74
C LYS A 61 -10.98 6.42 22.98
N ARG A 62 -10.33 7.58 22.84
CA ARG A 62 -9.70 8.30 23.97
C ARG A 62 -10.71 9.06 24.83
N TYR A 63 -11.76 9.62 24.23
CA TYR A 63 -12.90 10.20 24.96
C TYR A 63 -13.64 9.16 25.80
N ALA A 64 -13.91 7.98 25.25
CA ALA A 64 -14.54 6.88 25.98
C ALA A 64 -13.68 6.34 27.13
N ARG A 65 -12.36 6.47 27.00
CA ARG A 65 -11.39 6.13 28.05
C ARG A 65 -11.24 7.24 29.10
N GLY A 66 -11.87 8.39 28.91
CA GLY A 66 -11.79 9.55 29.81
C GLY A 66 -10.46 10.31 29.75
N GLU A 67 -9.59 10.01 28.77
CA GLU A 67 -8.29 10.68 28.60
C GLU A 67 -8.44 12.11 28.03
N ILE A 68 -9.61 12.43 27.44
CA ILE A 68 -9.89 13.72 26.79
C ILE A 68 -11.25 14.23 27.26
N THR A 69 -11.31 15.51 27.65
CA THR A 69 -12.54 16.14 28.16
C THR A 69 -13.49 16.54 27.02
N ALA A 70 -14.79 16.66 27.30
CA ALA A 70 -15.81 17.00 26.31
C ALA A 70 -15.60 18.37 25.64
N GLU A 71 -14.91 19.31 26.29
CA GLU A 71 -14.49 20.58 25.69
C GLU A 71 -13.46 20.36 24.58
N GLN A 72 -12.40 19.60 24.85
CA GLN A 72 -11.32 19.31 23.91
C GLN A 72 -11.81 18.53 22.68
N TYR A 73 -12.73 17.58 22.89
CA TYR A 73 -13.38 16.86 21.80
C TYR A 73 -14.15 17.80 20.86
N ARG A 74 -14.84 18.80 21.40
CA ARG A 74 -15.62 19.77 20.61
C ARG A 74 -14.73 20.70 19.78
N GLU A 75 -13.58 21.09 20.32
CA GLU A 75 -12.62 21.96 19.65
C GLU A 75 -11.96 21.25 18.45
N MET A 76 -11.40 20.07 18.68
CA MET A 76 -10.78 19.25 17.63
C MET A 76 -11.79 18.82 16.54
N ARG A 77 -13.04 18.55 16.90
CA ARG A 77 -14.10 18.22 15.92
C ARG A 77 -14.44 19.41 15.02
N ARG A 78 -14.41 20.64 15.54
CA ARG A 78 -14.64 21.86 14.73
C ARG A 78 -13.46 22.14 13.81
N GLU A 79 -12.25 22.03 14.33
CA GLU A 79 -11.00 22.29 13.62
C GLU A 79 -10.75 21.29 12.49
N LEU A 80 -11.05 20.01 12.75
CA LEU A 80 -11.17 19.05 11.67
C LEU A 80 -12.33 19.54 10.78
N GLY A 81 -13.58 19.57 11.27
CA GLY A 81 -14.83 19.90 10.55
C GLY A 81 -14.73 20.93 9.41
N SER A 82 -13.98 22.02 9.60
CA SER A 82 -13.84 23.14 8.66
C SER A 82 -12.79 22.96 7.55
N GLY A 83 -11.86 22.00 7.64
CA GLY A 83 -10.86 21.74 6.60
C GLY A 83 -9.84 22.89 6.44
N GLY A 84 -8.70 22.79 7.14
CA GLY A 84 -7.47 23.45 6.69
C GLY A 84 -7.42 24.97 6.75
N ALA A 85 -7.99 25.61 7.77
CA ALA A 85 -7.63 27.00 8.10
C ALA A 85 -6.69 26.98 9.31
N ALA A 86 -5.40 26.82 9.05
CA ALA A 86 -4.37 27.21 10.01
C ALA A 86 -4.50 28.73 10.26
N PRO A 87 -4.74 29.18 11.50
CA PRO A 87 -4.56 30.59 11.84
C PRO A 87 -3.05 30.86 11.97
N ALA A 88 -2.52 31.65 11.03
CA ALA A 88 -1.23 32.32 11.16
C ALA A 88 -1.33 33.52 12.11
#